data_AF-A0A0D2CS51-F1
#
_entry.id   AF-A0A0D2CS51-F1
#
_cell.length_a   1.000
_cell.length_b   1.000
_cell.length_c   1.000
_cell.angle_alpha   90.00
_cell.angle_beta   90.00
_cell.angle_gamma   90.00
#
_symmetry.space_group_name_H-M   'P 1'
#
loop_
_entity.id
_entity.type
_entity.pdbx_description
1 polymer ?
#
loop_
_entity_poly.entity_id
_entity_poly.type
_entity_poly.pdbx_seq_one_letter_code
_entity_poly.pdbx_strand_id
1 'polypeptide(L)'
;MAGQRTELVALTLVVLTITLAVMATTNLTGVDMKRDMSNPALVDPVTMPECLFSSCWDYDAPPPAICPLVDGPCPNNTQASDNGGSKCGMKQYTKECYCNLKTGLSCAWSCSWTVWWDTEDWFAKICPDSPALRLDFSGLPSCARNCLDDASFGYGCLTQSSNCFCSNGDLFGCQDKCSTQEEWRQIEQWLQDACDISPTLARSALQQGYFYISSEPSAEPVREFGPPSPAPRKALTWGEEFILAVISLTAVIGLGVWIYHCAAGRNRQQHCKVA
;
A
#
# COMPACT_ATOMS: atom_id res chain seq x y z
N MET A 1 15.49 22.09 48.85
CA MET A 1 14.78 21.85 47.55
C MET A 1 14.33 20.39 47.46
N ALA A 2 13.41 19.95 48.33
CA ALA A 2 12.94 18.56 48.38
C ALA A 2 11.41 18.42 48.23
N GLY A 3 10.67 19.51 48.03
CA GLY A 3 9.20 19.51 48.01
C GLY A 3 8.56 19.45 46.62
N GLN A 4 9.32 19.53 45.52
CA GLN A 4 8.75 19.71 44.18
C GLN A 4 8.70 18.43 43.34
N ARG A 5 9.20 17.29 43.86
CA ARG A 5 9.22 16.01 43.13
C ARG A 5 8.01 15.11 43.38
N THR A 6 7.27 15.34 44.46
CA THR A 6 6.13 14.49 44.85
C THR A 6 4.85 14.82 44.07
N GLU A 7 4.65 16.06 43.63
CA GLU A 7 3.43 16.44 42.89
C GLU A 7 3.42 15.95 41.44
N LEU A 8 4.58 15.81 40.79
CA LEU A 8 4.67 15.37 39.40
C LEU A 8 4.31 13.87 39.22
N VAL A 9 4.58 13.05 40.24
CA VAL A 9 4.30 11.61 40.24
C VAL A 9 2.81 11.32 40.42
N ALA A 10 2.11 12.15 41.21
CA ALA A 10 0.67 12.01 41.39
C ALA A 10 -0.11 12.32 40.11
N LEU A 11 0.31 13.34 39.35
CA LEU A 11 -0.38 13.75 38.12
C LEU A 11 -0.22 12.72 36.99
N THR A 12 0.94 12.06 36.89
CA THR A 12 1.20 11.04 35.87
C THR A 12 0.39 9.75 36.11
N LEU A 13 0.18 9.36 37.38
CA LEU A 13 -0.65 8.20 37.72
C LEU A 13 -2.14 8.41 37.40
N VAL A 14 -2.68 9.61 37.63
CA VAL A 14 -4.09 9.91 37.31
C VAL A 14 -4.35 9.88 35.81
N VAL A 15 -3.47 10.46 34.99
CA VAL A 15 -3.60 10.45 33.53
C VAL A 15 -3.54 9.02 32.97
N LEU A 16 -2.67 8.16 33.52
CA LEU A 16 -2.56 6.75 33.08
C LEU A 16 -3.80 5.92 33.42
N THR A 17 -4.48 6.21 34.54
CA THR A 17 -5.72 5.50 34.90
C THR A 17 -6.92 5.90 34.03
N ILE A 18 -6.97 7.16 33.57
CA ILE A 18 -8.06 7.64 32.71
C ILE A 18 -7.94 7.03 31.30
N THR A 19 -6.73 6.87 30.76
CA THR A 19 -6.54 6.26 29.43
C THR A 19 -6.89 4.77 29.41
N LEU A 20 -6.63 4.02 30.48
CA LEU A 20 -7.02 2.61 30.58
C LEU A 20 -8.55 2.41 30.70
N ALA A 21 -9.27 3.35 31.32
CA ALA A 21 -10.73 3.26 31.44
C ALA A 21 -11.44 3.52 30.10
N VAL A 22 -10.90 4.39 29.23
CA VAL A 22 -11.49 4.69 27.91
C VAL A 22 -11.34 3.51 26.94
N MET A 23 -10.32 2.67 27.08
CA MET A 23 -10.16 1.48 26.23
C MET A 23 -11.09 0.30 26.61
N ALA A 24 -11.74 0.34 27.78
CA ALA A 24 -12.54 -0.79 28.27
C ALA A 24 -14.05 -0.69 27.94
N THR A 25 -14.52 0.40 27.33
CA THR A 25 -15.97 0.64 27.13
C THR A 25 -16.47 0.52 25.68
N THR A 26 -15.64 0.12 24.72
CA THR A 26 -16.13 -0.27 23.39
C THR A 26 -16.69 -1.70 23.43
N ASN A 27 -17.81 -1.85 24.16
CA ASN A 27 -18.66 -3.02 24.09
C ASN A 27 -19.19 -3.16 22.66
N LEU A 28 -18.73 -4.23 22.01
CA LEU A 28 -19.29 -4.84 20.82
C LEU A 28 -20.79 -5.06 21.00
N THR A 29 -21.62 -4.14 20.50
CA THR A 29 -23.00 -4.46 20.15
C THR A 29 -22.95 -5.33 18.89
N GLY A 30 -22.81 -6.63 19.09
CA GLY A 30 -23.03 -7.64 18.06
C GLY A 30 -24.49 -7.60 17.64
N VAL A 31 -24.77 -6.83 16.59
CA VAL A 31 -26.03 -6.94 15.85
C VAL A 31 -25.91 -8.22 15.03
N ASP A 32 -26.51 -9.29 15.54
CA ASP A 32 -26.60 -10.58 14.86
C ASP A 32 -27.62 -10.45 13.72
N MET A 33 -27.16 -9.91 12.59
CA MET A 33 -27.90 -9.89 11.34
C MET A 33 -27.96 -11.32 10.79
N LYS A 34 -29.07 -12.00 11.06
CA LYS A 34 -29.50 -13.20 10.34
C LYS A 34 -29.57 -12.87 8.85
N ARG A 35 -28.51 -13.20 8.12
CA ARG A 35 -28.36 -13.00 6.68
C ARG A 35 -29.12 -14.11 5.97
N ASP A 36 -30.23 -13.76 5.33
CA ASP A 36 -30.97 -14.65 4.44
C ASP A 36 -30.03 -15.06 3.29
N MET A 37 -29.68 -16.34 3.22
CA MET A 37 -28.74 -16.92 2.25
C MET A 37 -29.34 -17.12 0.85
N SER A 38 -30.56 -16.64 0.57
CA SER A 38 -31.24 -16.90 -0.70
C SER A 38 -31.11 -15.79 -1.75
N ASN A 39 -30.37 -14.72 -1.45
CA ASN A 39 -30.02 -13.69 -2.42
C ASN A 39 -28.48 -13.62 -2.46
N PRO A 40 -27.81 -13.73 -3.62
CA PRO A 40 -26.36 -13.50 -3.67
C PRO A 40 -26.11 -12.16 -3.00
N ALA A 41 -25.37 -12.15 -1.89
CA ALA A 41 -25.08 -10.92 -1.17
C ALA A 41 -24.47 -9.96 -2.20
N LEU A 42 -25.11 -8.82 -2.44
CA LEU A 42 -24.60 -7.82 -3.38
C LEU A 42 -23.65 -6.88 -2.64
N VAL A 43 -22.70 -6.30 -3.36
CA VAL A 43 -21.89 -5.21 -2.84
C VAL A 43 -22.74 -3.96 -2.83
N ASP A 44 -22.91 -3.34 -1.67
CA ASP A 44 -23.64 -2.09 -1.52
C ASP A 44 -22.71 -0.89 -1.76
N PRO A 45 -22.82 -0.21 -2.92
CA PRO A 45 -21.95 0.90 -3.28
C PRO A 45 -22.13 2.13 -2.38
N VAL A 46 -23.27 2.29 -1.71
CA VAL A 46 -23.54 3.42 -0.81
C VAL A 46 -22.70 3.32 0.46
N THR A 47 -22.24 2.12 0.81
CA THR A 47 -21.36 1.91 1.95
C THR A 47 -19.89 2.22 1.68
N MET A 48 -19.53 2.43 0.40
CA MET A 48 -18.17 2.72 -0.03
C MET A 48 -17.82 4.21 0.20
N PRO A 49 -16.57 4.55 0.54
CA PRO A 49 -16.16 5.96 0.68
C PRO A 49 -16.37 6.79 -0.61
N GLU A 50 -16.74 8.08 -0.47
CA GLU A 50 -17.33 8.91 -1.55
C GLU A 50 -16.53 9.03 -2.84
N CYS A 51 -15.19 9.03 -2.80
CA CYS A 51 -14.35 9.17 -4.01
C CYS A 51 -14.59 8.03 -5.03
N LEU A 52 -15.19 6.94 -4.57
CA LEU A 52 -15.18 5.66 -5.26
C LEU A 52 -16.49 5.29 -5.87
N PHE A 53 -17.57 5.79 -5.28
CA PHE A 53 -18.88 5.60 -5.84
C PHE A 53 -18.87 6.07 -7.29
N SER A 54 -18.34 7.26 -7.57
CA SER A 54 -18.24 7.76 -8.95
C SER A 54 -17.19 7.03 -9.78
N SER A 55 -15.99 6.72 -9.24
CA SER A 55 -14.92 6.17 -10.10
C SER A 55 -15.08 4.68 -10.40
N CYS A 56 -15.66 3.91 -9.49
CA CYS A 56 -15.81 2.47 -9.61
C CYS A 56 -17.16 2.08 -10.21
N TRP A 57 -18.25 2.76 -9.85
CA TRP A 57 -19.59 2.41 -10.34
C TRP A 57 -20.02 3.20 -11.57
N ASP A 58 -19.62 4.46 -11.77
CA ASP A 58 -20.02 5.20 -13.00
C ASP A 58 -19.30 4.68 -14.26
N TYR A 59 -18.17 4.00 -14.10
CA TYR A 59 -17.32 3.52 -15.20
C TYR A 59 -17.31 2.00 -15.37
N ASP A 60 -18.24 1.28 -14.73
CA ASP A 60 -18.34 -0.18 -14.77
C ASP A 60 -16.99 -0.88 -14.41
N ALA A 61 -16.35 -0.46 -13.31
CA ALA A 61 -15.07 -0.98 -12.87
C ALA A 61 -15.22 -1.78 -11.55
N PRO A 62 -14.87 -3.08 -11.52
CA PRO A 62 -14.18 -3.89 -12.55
C PRO A 62 -15.02 -4.16 -13.82
N PRO A 63 -14.39 -4.29 -15.01
CA PRO A 63 -15.10 -4.51 -16.26
C PRO A 63 -16.15 -5.64 -16.17
N PRO A 64 -17.37 -5.46 -16.74
CA PRO A 64 -18.43 -6.46 -16.65
C PRO A 64 -18.08 -7.83 -17.23
N ALA A 65 -17.06 -7.89 -18.10
CA ALA A 65 -16.52 -9.14 -18.64
C ALA A 65 -15.80 -10.00 -17.57
N ILE A 66 -15.22 -9.37 -16.55
CA ILE A 66 -14.54 -10.04 -15.44
C ILE A 66 -15.54 -10.34 -14.33
N CYS A 67 -16.37 -9.34 -13.98
CA CYS A 67 -17.38 -9.49 -12.96
C CYS A 67 -18.72 -8.96 -13.45
N PRO A 68 -19.67 -9.84 -13.85
CA PRO A 68 -20.94 -9.40 -14.39
C PRO A 68 -21.73 -8.57 -13.38
N LEU A 69 -22.19 -7.41 -13.84
CA LEU A 69 -23.12 -6.58 -13.09
C LEU A 69 -24.50 -7.22 -13.10
N VAL A 70 -25.13 -7.28 -11.93
CA VAL A 70 -26.51 -7.74 -11.73
C VAL A 70 -27.40 -6.58 -11.32
N ASP A 71 -28.68 -6.67 -11.66
CA ASP A 71 -29.66 -5.71 -11.17
C ASP A 71 -29.90 -5.93 -9.68
N GLY A 72 -29.49 -4.98 -8.86
CA GLY A 72 -29.67 -5.03 -7.41
C GLY A 72 -30.86 -4.19 -6.94
N PRO A 73 -31.44 -4.51 -5.77
CA PRO A 73 -32.37 -3.62 -5.11
C PRO A 73 -31.65 -2.31 -4.72
N CYS A 74 -32.38 -1.20 -4.76
CA CYS A 74 -31.85 0.10 -4.36
C CYS A 74 -31.42 0.09 -2.89
N PRO A 75 -30.12 0.28 -2.59
CA PRO A 75 -29.66 0.41 -1.22
C PRO A 75 -29.99 1.82 -0.74
N ASN A 76 -31.09 1.94 0.00
CA ASN A 76 -31.70 3.20 0.44
C ASN A 76 -32.18 4.11 -0.70
N ASN A 77 -33.35 4.74 -0.52
CA ASN A 77 -33.97 5.68 -1.48
C ASN A 77 -33.19 7.01 -1.62
N THR A 78 -31.87 6.98 -1.50
CA THR A 78 -30.98 8.15 -1.41
C THR A 78 -29.91 8.07 -2.48
N GLN A 79 -30.03 8.94 -3.48
CA GLN A 79 -29.03 9.48 -4.44
C GLN A 79 -28.10 8.55 -5.22
N ALA A 80 -27.81 7.33 -4.76
CA ALA A 80 -27.12 6.32 -5.54
C ALA A 80 -28.05 5.70 -6.61
N SER A 81 -29.36 5.80 -6.38
CA SER A 81 -30.38 5.46 -7.37
C SER A 81 -30.70 6.67 -8.23
N ASP A 82 -30.13 6.63 -9.42
CA ASP A 82 -30.61 7.25 -10.64
C ASP A 82 -30.25 8.73 -10.85
N ASN A 83 -29.75 8.98 -12.06
CA ASN A 83 -29.99 10.21 -12.82
C ASN A 83 -31.51 10.48 -13.01
N GLY A 84 -32.27 10.57 -11.91
CA GLY A 84 -33.62 11.14 -11.80
C GLY A 84 -34.76 10.39 -12.48
N GLY A 85 -34.89 9.06 -12.35
CA GLY A 85 -35.99 8.32 -12.99
C GLY A 85 -36.53 7.13 -12.19
N SER A 86 -37.76 6.72 -12.49
CA SER A 86 -38.50 5.59 -11.89
C SER A 86 -37.94 4.19 -12.23
N LYS A 87 -36.63 4.06 -12.39
CA LYS A 87 -35.92 2.83 -12.76
C LYS A 87 -34.85 2.52 -11.72
N CYS A 88 -35.31 2.25 -10.51
CA CYS A 88 -34.49 1.76 -9.40
C CYS A 88 -33.78 0.45 -9.83
N GLY A 89 -32.48 0.51 -10.11
CA GLY A 89 -31.72 -0.63 -10.65
C GLY A 89 -30.24 -0.31 -10.82
N MET A 90 -29.57 0.09 -9.74
CA MET A 90 -28.10 0.17 -9.77
C MET A 90 -27.55 -1.19 -10.15
N LYS A 91 -26.71 -1.18 -11.17
CA LYS A 91 -25.85 -2.31 -11.50
C LYS A 91 -24.91 -2.53 -10.32
N GLN A 92 -24.97 -3.71 -9.72
CA GLN A 92 -24.17 -4.10 -8.56
C GLN A 92 -23.37 -5.35 -8.90
N TYR A 93 -22.24 -5.53 -8.24
CA TYR A 93 -21.51 -6.80 -8.30
C TYR A 93 -22.06 -7.76 -7.26
N THR A 94 -22.08 -9.06 -7.59
CA THR A 94 -22.22 -10.07 -6.55
C THR A 94 -20.98 -10.02 -5.67
N LYS A 95 -21.18 -10.12 -4.35
CA LYS A 95 -20.09 -10.08 -3.38
C LYS A 95 -19.08 -11.19 -3.63
N GLU A 96 -19.53 -12.39 -3.98
CA GLU A 96 -18.65 -13.51 -4.31
C GLU A 96 -17.69 -13.15 -5.45
N CYS A 97 -18.23 -12.60 -6.54
CA CYS A 97 -17.42 -12.21 -7.68
C CYS A 97 -16.47 -11.07 -7.33
N TYR A 98 -16.97 -10.00 -6.72
CA TYR A 98 -16.17 -8.82 -6.38
C TYR A 98 -15.05 -9.13 -5.38
N CYS A 99 -15.34 -9.93 -4.35
CA CYS A 99 -14.35 -10.30 -3.34
C CYS A 99 -13.26 -11.25 -3.87
N ASN A 100 -13.49 -11.98 -4.97
CA ASN A 100 -12.50 -12.88 -5.55
C ASN A 100 -11.50 -12.19 -6.49
N LEU A 101 -11.71 -10.90 -6.80
CA LEU A 101 -10.80 -10.13 -7.65
C LEU A 101 -9.52 -9.79 -6.89
N LYS A 102 -8.37 -9.87 -7.55
CA LYS A 102 -7.07 -9.43 -6.99
C LYS A 102 -6.86 -7.91 -7.06
N THR A 103 -7.64 -7.23 -7.88
CA THR A 103 -7.56 -5.78 -8.18
C THR A 103 -8.94 -5.13 -8.18
N GLY A 104 -9.81 -5.57 -7.26
CA GLY A 104 -11.20 -5.08 -7.13
C GLY A 104 -11.30 -3.58 -6.81
N LEU A 105 -10.23 -2.98 -6.30
CA LEU A 105 -10.12 -1.55 -6.00
C LEU A 105 -9.32 -0.74 -7.05
N SER A 106 -9.05 -1.27 -8.24
CA SER A 106 -8.25 -0.54 -9.25
C SER A 106 -8.83 0.82 -9.67
N CYS A 107 -10.15 0.92 -9.72
CA CYS A 107 -10.88 2.17 -9.94
C CYS A 107 -10.72 3.22 -8.81
N ALA A 108 -10.23 2.81 -7.64
CA ALA A 108 -9.99 3.67 -6.49
C ALA A 108 -8.68 4.45 -6.57
N TRP A 109 -7.84 4.15 -7.55
CA TRP A 109 -6.45 4.60 -7.57
C TRP A 109 -6.28 6.12 -7.65
N SER A 110 -7.25 6.83 -8.20
CA SER A 110 -7.23 8.31 -8.30
C SER A 110 -7.54 9.03 -6.99
N CYS A 111 -7.93 8.30 -5.94
CA CYS A 111 -8.29 8.88 -4.66
C CYS A 111 -7.06 9.30 -3.84
N SER A 112 -7.25 10.26 -2.92
CA SER A 112 -6.19 10.59 -1.96
C SER A 112 -5.86 9.40 -1.07
N TRP A 113 -4.61 9.29 -0.60
CA TRP A 113 -4.16 8.19 0.26
C TRP A 113 -5.04 7.96 1.50
N THR A 114 -5.54 9.01 2.14
CA THR A 114 -6.46 8.87 3.28
C THR A 114 -7.73 8.10 2.89
N VAL A 115 -8.35 8.49 1.77
CA VAL A 115 -9.55 7.80 1.26
C VAL A 115 -9.21 6.40 0.78
N TRP A 116 -8.05 6.19 0.17
CA TRP A 116 -7.57 4.87 -0.23
C TRP A 116 -7.53 3.90 0.97
N TRP A 117 -6.95 4.30 2.10
CA TRP A 117 -6.88 3.44 3.28
C TRP A 117 -8.24 3.15 3.89
N ASP A 118 -9.13 4.14 3.99
CA ASP A 118 -10.53 3.93 4.42
C ASP A 118 -11.25 2.91 3.53
N THR A 119 -10.83 2.82 2.27
CA THR A 119 -11.40 1.94 1.26
C THR A 119 -10.85 0.53 1.34
N GLU A 120 -9.54 0.39 1.57
CA GLU A 120 -8.96 -0.92 1.89
C GLU A 120 -9.61 -1.50 3.15
N ASP A 121 -9.85 -0.67 4.17
CA ASP A 121 -10.56 -1.08 5.40
C ASP A 121 -12.01 -1.48 5.12
N TRP A 122 -12.72 -0.70 4.31
CA TRP A 122 -14.07 -1.05 3.86
C TRP A 122 -14.08 -2.38 3.10
N PHE A 123 -13.16 -2.55 2.15
CA PHE A 123 -13.03 -3.77 1.35
C PHE A 123 -12.70 -4.98 2.21
N ALA A 124 -11.78 -4.85 3.18
CA ALA A 124 -11.46 -5.90 4.14
C ALA A 124 -12.66 -6.29 5.01
N LYS A 125 -13.51 -5.32 5.39
CA LYS A 125 -14.73 -5.57 6.16
C LYS A 125 -15.76 -6.33 5.35
N ILE A 126 -15.97 -5.98 4.08
CA ILE A 126 -16.95 -6.68 3.24
C ILE A 126 -16.39 -8.00 2.72
N CYS A 127 -15.10 -8.09 2.41
CA CYS A 127 -14.45 -9.21 1.76
C CYS A 127 -13.28 -9.77 2.60
N PRO A 128 -13.52 -10.28 3.83
CA PRO A 128 -12.46 -10.67 4.76
C PRO A 128 -11.56 -11.82 4.26
N ASP A 129 -12.07 -12.64 3.35
CA ASP A 129 -11.36 -13.79 2.77
C ASP A 129 -10.81 -13.50 1.36
N SER A 130 -10.84 -12.24 0.91
CA SER A 130 -10.39 -11.90 -0.43
C SER A 130 -8.89 -12.14 -0.59
N PRO A 131 -8.45 -12.74 -1.73
CA PRO A 131 -7.04 -12.83 -2.04
C PRO A 131 -6.39 -11.45 -2.18
N ALA A 132 -7.17 -10.39 -2.41
CA ALA A 132 -6.62 -9.06 -2.63
C ALA A 132 -6.12 -8.38 -1.36
N LEU A 133 -6.48 -8.88 -0.18
CA LEU A 133 -6.09 -8.29 1.09
C LEU A 133 -4.60 -8.48 1.42
N ARG A 134 -3.92 -9.41 0.74
CA ARG A 134 -2.52 -9.72 1.02
C ARG A 134 -1.78 -10.03 -0.26
N LEU A 135 -0.63 -9.40 -0.41
CA LEU A 135 0.34 -9.68 -1.44
C LEU A 135 1.42 -10.59 -0.85
N ASP A 136 1.58 -11.78 -1.41
CA ASP A 136 2.63 -12.71 -0.98
C ASP A 136 3.90 -12.52 -1.81
N PHE A 137 4.93 -11.93 -1.23
CA PHE A 137 6.24 -11.77 -1.87
C PHE A 137 7.11 -13.05 -1.86
N SER A 138 6.65 -14.14 -1.25
CA SER A 138 7.45 -15.37 -1.09
C SER A 138 7.83 -16.04 -2.41
N GLY A 139 7.06 -15.81 -3.48
CA GLY A 139 7.32 -16.29 -4.84
C GLY A 139 8.44 -15.55 -5.58
N LEU A 140 8.89 -14.39 -5.08
CA LEU A 140 9.94 -13.61 -5.73
C LEU A 140 11.35 -14.15 -5.45
N PRO A 141 12.31 -13.97 -6.39
CA PRO A 141 13.71 -14.25 -6.12
C PRO A 141 14.27 -13.29 -5.05
N SER A 142 15.28 -13.75 -4.30
CA SER A 142 15.86 -13.00 -3.19
C SER A 142 16.41 -11.61 -3.59
N CYS A 143 16.87 -11.45 -4.84
CA CYS A 143 17.34 -10.17 -5.39
C CYS A 143 16.26 -9.08 -5.43
N ALA A 144 14.99 -9.44 -5.62
CA ALA A 144 13.88 -8.49 -5.72
C ALA A 144 12.95 -8.50 -4.50
N ARG A 145 12.84 -9.63 -3.78
CA ARG A 145 11.85 -9.84 -2.71
C ARG A 145 11.83 -8.74 -1.66
N ASN A 146 12.94 -8.55 -0.94
CA ASN A 146 13.01 -7.56 0.13
C ASN A 146 12.90 -6.13 -0.41
N CYS A 147 13.38 -5.90 -1.64
CA CYS A 147 13.29 -4.59 -2.28
C CYS A 147 11.84 -4.21 -2.56
N LEU A 148 11.04 -5.14 -3.13
CA LEU A 148 9.64 -4.89 -3.44
C LEU A 148 8.78 -4.77 -2.18
N ASP A 149 9.05 -5.60 -1.17
CA ASP A 149 8.40 -5.51 0.13
C ASP A 149 8.58 -4.10 0.76
N ASP A 150 9.83 -3.65 0.91
CA ASP A 150 10.16 -2.34 1.47
C ASP A 150 9.63 -1.18 0.60
N ALA A 151 9.80 -1.28 -0.72
CA ALA A 151 9.42 -0.19 -1.64
C ALA A 151 7.90 -0.04 -1.76
N SER A 152 7.14 -1.16 -1.79
CA SER A 152 5.68 -1.12 -1.83
C SER A 152 5.11 -0.47 -0.56
N PHE A 153 5.67 -0.81 0.61
CA PHE A 153 5.32 -0.16 1.86
C PHE A 153 5.66 1.34 1.83
N GLY A 154 6.87 1.69 1.39
CA GLY A 154 7.32 3.08 1.27
C GLY A 154 6.50 3.93 0.30
N TYR A 155 5.90 3.30 -0.72
CA TYR A 155 5.02 3.97 -1.69
C TYR A 155 3.67 4.39 -1.09
N GLY A 156 3.18 3.66 -0.09
CA GLY A 156 1.87 3.90 0.54
C GLY A 156 0.96 2.68 0.62
N CYS A 157 1.39 1.52 0.09
CA CYS A 157 0.69 0.25 0.21
C CYS A 157 0.91 -0.38 1.60
N LEU A 158 0.43 0.30 2.64
CA LEU A 158 0.69 -0.04 4.05
C LEU A 158 0.17 -1.44 4.43
N THR A 159 -0.95 -1.86 3.84
CA THR A 159 -1.56 -3.18 4.06
C THR A 159 -0.88 -4.28 3.24
N GLN A 160 0.05 -3.93 2.36
CA GLN A 160 0.66 -4.82 1.37
C GLN A 160 -0.40 -5.64 0.63
N SER A 161 -1.49 -4.99 0.23
CA SER A 161 -2.58 -5.60 -0.52
C SER A 161 -2.22 -5.70 -2.01
N SER A 162 -2.72 -6.72 -2.71
CA SER A 162 -2.59 -6.73 -4.18
C SER A 162 -3.49 -5.65 -4.80
N ASN A 163 -4.56 -5.24 -4.12
CA ASN A 163 -5.36 -4.07 -4.53
C ASN A 163 -4.48 -2.82 -4.69
N CYS A 164 -3.58 -2.52 -3.75
CA CYS A 164 -2.72 -1.36 -3.85
C CYS A 164 -1.61 -1.57 -4.90
N PHE A 165 -0.87 -2.67 -4.76
CA PHE A 165 0.29 -2.92 -5.62
C PHE A 165 -0.11 -3.07 -7.09
N CYS A 166 -1.11 -3.89 -7.40
CA CYS A 166 -1.42 -4.25 -8.78
C CYS A 166 -2.24 -3.19 -9.52
N SER A 167 -2.89 -2.25 -8.82
CA SER A 167 -3.67 -1.18 -9.47
C SER A 167 -2.79 -0.19 -10.23
N ASN A 168 -1.59 0.05 -9.72
CA ASN A 168 -0.56 0.84 -10.37
C ASN A 168 0.80 0.19 -10.09
N GLY A 169 1.01 -0.95 -10.75
CA GLY A 169 2.15 -1.81 -10.49
C GLY A 169 3.46 -1.14 -10.82
N ASP A 170 4.24 -0.81 -9.79
CA ASP A 170 5.61 -0.33 -9.93
C ASP A 170 6.55 -1.36 -9.29
N LEU A 171 7.61 -1.71 -9.99
CA LEU A 171 8.65 -2.62 -9.52
C LEU A 171 9.78 -1.88 -8.80
N PHE A 172 9.75 -0.54 -8.78
CA PHE A 172 10.68 0.34 -8.08
C PHE A 172 12.16 0.08 -8.43
N GLY A 173 12.43 -0.44 -9.63
CA GLY A 173 13.77 -0.86 -10.07
C GLY A 173 14.31 -2.09 -9.33
N CYS A 174 13.49 -2.80 -8.56
CA CYS A 174 13.89 -4.00 -7.84
C CYS A 174 14.22 -5.17 -8.76
N GLN A 175 13.58 -5.24 -9.92
CA GLN A 175 13.87 -6.21 -10.97
C GLN A 175 15.28 -6.05 -11.55
N ASP A 176 15.83 -4.83 -11.56
CA ASP A 176 17.18 -4.55 -12.09
C ASP A 176 18.29 -5.11 -11.19
N LYS A 177 17.97 -5.48 -9.94
CA LYS A 177 18.89 -6.16 -9.02
C LYS A 177 19.05 -7.64 -9.34
N CYS A 178 18.17 -8.20 -10.17
CA CYS A 178 18.19 -9.60 -10.59
C CYS A 178 18.94 -9.73 -11.91
N SER A 179 19.86 -10.68 -11.98
CA SER A 179 20.86 -10.74 -13.06
C SER A 179 20.71 -11.96 -13.97
N THR A 180 19.90 -12.92 -13.58
CA THR A 180 19.70 -14.17 -14.32
C THR A 180 18.33 -14.20 -14.99
N GLN A 181 18.25 -14.91 -16.13
CA GLN A 181 16.99 -15.13 -16.84
C GLN A 181 15.96 -15.87 -15.97
N GLU A 182 16.42 -16.78 -15.11
CA GLU A 182 15.54 -17.55 -14.24
C GLU A 182 14.90 -16.65 -13.15
N GLU A 183 15.66 -15.73 -12.56
CA GLU A 183 15.09 -14.74 -11.62
C GLU A 183 14.06 -13.85 -12.31
N TRP A 184 14.35 -13.38 -13.53
CA TRP A 184 13.40 -12.58 -14.32
C TRP A 184 12.11 -13.36 -14.62
N ARG A 185 12.23 -14.65 -14.99
CA ARG A 185 11.08 -15.52 -15.20
C ARG A 185 10.27 -15.75 -13.92
N GLN A 186 10.93 -15.86 -12.76
CA GLN A 186 10.26 -15.97 -11.47
C GLN A 186 9.47 -14.70 -11.13
N ILE A 187 10.03 -13.50 -11.40
CA ILE A 187 9.28 -12.25 -11.20
C ILE A 187 8.11 -12.15 -12.19
N GLU A 188 8.30 -12.54 -13.46
CA GLU A 188 7.23 -12.55 -14.47
C GLU A 188 6.07 -13.44 -14.02
N GLN A 189 6.37 -14.65 -13.54
CA GLN A 189 5.37 -15.60 -13.06
C GLN A 189 4.69 -15.09 -11.80
N TRP A 190 5.46 -14.55 -10.85
CA TRP A 190 4.91 -13.95 -9.64
C TRP A 190 3.96 -12.79 -9.96
N LEU A 191 4.29 -11.92 -10.92
CA LEU A 191 3.40 -10.83 -11.32
C LEU A 191 2.08 -11.34 -11.91
N GLN A 192 2.13 -12.37 -12.76
CA GLN A 192 0.92 -13.01 -13.29
C GLN A 192 0.07 -13.58 -12.16
N ASP A 193 0.69 -14.32 -11.25
CA ASP A 193 -0.02 -14.98 -10.16
C ASP A 193 -0.52 -13.98 -9.10
N ALA A 194 0.20 -12.91 -8.81
CA ALA A 194 -0.18 -11.93 -7.80
C ALA A 194 -1.24 -10.93 -8.30
N CYS A 195 -1.16 -10.53 -9.57
CA CYS A 195 -2.00 -9.47 -10.13
C CYS A 195 -3.04 -9.95 -11.14
N ASP A 196 -3.05 -11.26 -11.46
CA ASP A 196 -3.93 -11.86 -12.48
C ASP A 196 -3.77 -11.20 -13.86
N ILE A 197 -2.54 -10.83 -14.21
CA ILE A 197 -2.21 -10.17 -15.47
C ILE A 197 -1.71 -11.16 -16.52
N SER A 198 -1.82 -10.78 -17.80
CA SER A 198 -1.33 -11.60 -18.90
C SER A 198 0.21 -11.70 -18.90
N PRO A 199 0.78 -12.79 -19.46
CA PRO A 199 2.22 -12.91 -19.61
C PRO A 199 2.85 -11.75 -20.37
N THR A 200 2.15 -11.21 -21.39
CA THR A 200 2.64 -10.07 -22.16
C THR A 200 2.73 -8.80 -21.32
N LEU A 201 1.73 -8.54 -20.47
CA LEU A 201 1.76 -7.39 -19.57
C LEU A 201 2.84 -7.55 -18.50
N ALA A 202 3.01 -8.75 -17.94
CA ALA A 202 4.06 -9.04 -16.96
C ALA A 202 5.48 -8.86 -17.54
N ARG A 203 5.72 -9.26 -18.79
CA ARG A 203 7.02 -9.00 -19.45
C ARG A 203 7.25 -7.52 -19.71
N SER A 204 6.20 -6.80 -20.13
CA SER A 204 6.29 -5.35 -20.30
C SER A 204 6.62 -4.67 -18.97
N ALA A 205 5.96 -5.09 -17.88
CA ALA A 205 6.23 -4.61 -16.53
C ALA A 205 7.70 -4.78 -16.14
N LEU A 206 8.30 -5.93 -16.41
CA LEU A 206 9.72 -6.19 -16.15
C LEU A 206 10.65 -5.29 -16.96
N GLN A 207 10.31 -5.02 -18.22
CA GLN A 207 11.13 -4.17 -19.09
C GLN A 207 11.03 -2.69 -18.75
N GLN A 208 9.83 -2.22 -18.38
CA GLN A 208 9.56 -0.80 -18.11
C GLN A 208 9.76 -0.44 -16.63
N GLY A 209 9.70 -1.43 -15.75
CA GLY A 209 9.70 -1.24 -14.31
C GLY A 209 8.32 -0.88 -13.74
N TYR A 210 7.29 -0.72 -14.58
CA TYR A 210 5.92 -0.42 -14.14
C TYR A 210 4.88 -0.99 -15.12
N PHE A 211 3.63 -1.12 -14.69
CA PHE A 211 2.48 -1.50 -15.49
C PHE A 211 1.19 -0.92 -14.94
N TYR A 212 0.21 -0.77 -15.82
CA TYR A 212 -1.15 -0.38 -15.46
C TYR A 212 -2.09 -1.47 -15.94
N ILE A 213 -3.04 -1.86 -15.08
CA ILE A 213 -4.14 -2.73 -15.49
C ILE A 213 -5.16 -1.84 -16.21
N SER A 214 -4.89 -1.54 -17.47
CA SER A 214 -5.88 -0.94 -18.36
C SER A 214 -6.71 -2.04 -19.01
N SER A 215 -8.01 -1.79 -19.13
CA SER A 215 -8.93 -2.65 -19.91
C SER A 215 -8.65 -2.61 -21.41
N GLU A 216 -7.79 -1.71 -21.89
CA GLU A 216 -7.42 -1.62 -23.30
C GLU A 216 -6.00 -2.20 -23.55
N PRO A 217 -5.88 -3.19 -24.45
CA PRO A 217 -4.58 -3.74 -24.82
C PRO A 217 -3.77 -2.69 -25.60
N SER A 218 -2.78 -2.07 -24.96
CA SER A 218 -1.82 -1.21 -25.63
C SER A 218 -0.89 -2.05 -26.52
N ALA A 219 -0.96 -1.84 -27.84
CA ALA A 219 -0.13 -2.52 -28.82
C ALA A 219 1.27 -1.87 -28.88
N GLU A 220 2.10 -2.10 -27.88
CA GLU A 220 3.50 -1.66 -27.90
C GLU A 220 4.45 -2.71 -28.50
N PRO A 221 5.52 -2.29 -29.21
CA PRO A 221 6.48 -3.19 -29.83
C PRO A 221 7.26 -4.00 -28.78
N VAL A 222 7.20 -5.33 -28.92
CA VAL A 222 7.88 -6.30 -28.05
C VAL A 222 9.39 -6.16 -28.17
N ARG A 223 10.06 -5.73 -27.08
CA ARG A 223 11.52 -5.79 -26.97
C ARG A 223 11.98 -7.19 -26.55
N GLU A 224 13.23 -7.53 -26.86
CA GLU A 224 13.86 -8.80 -26.46
C GLU A 224 13.78 -8.99 -24.93
N PHE A 225 13.29 -10.15 -24.50
CA PHE A 225 13.01 -10.44 -23.09
C PHE A 225 14.28 -10.95 -22.39
N GLY A 226 14.77 -10.21 -21.41
CA GLY A 226 15.89 -10.60 -20.58
C GLY A 226 16.37 -9.47 -19.68
N PRO A 227 17.27 -9.76 -18.74
CA PRO A 227 17.86 -8.75 -17.88
C PRO A 227 18.51 -7.67 -18.75
N PRO A 228 18.35 -6.37 -18.39
CA PRO A 228 19.07 -5.32 -19.08
C PRO A 228 20.56 -5.65 -19.01
N SER A 229 21.27 -5.42 -20.12
CA SER A 229 22.72 -5.48 -20.08
C SER A 229 23.22 -4.63 -18.92
N PRO A 230 24.15 -5.13 -18.09
CA PRO A 230 24.61 -4.44 -16.89
C PRO A 230 24.88 -2.98 -17.23
N ALA A 231 24.03 -2.09 -16.70
CA ALA A 231 24.15 -0.69 -17.04
C ALA A 231 25.56 -0.24 -16.60
N PRO A 232 26.31 0.46 -17.47
CA PRO A 232 27.58 1.05 -17.05
C PRO A 232 27.30 1.89 -15.80
N ARG A 233 28.11 1.68 -14.75
CA ARG A 233 27.91 2.32 -13.44
C ARG A 233 27.63 3.81 -13.64
N LYS A 234 26.45 4.26 -13.22
CA LYS A 234 26.05 5.66 -13.32
C LYS A 234 27.09 6.50 -12.57
N ALA A 235 27.75 7.41 -13.28
CA ALA A 235 28.61 8.39 -12.63
C ALA A 235 27.75 9.19 -11.64
N LEU A 236 28.27 9.47 -10.44
CA LEU A 236 27.52 10.23 -9.46
C LEU A 236 27.10 11.56 -10.07
N THR A 237 25.85 11.93 -9.81
CA THR A 237 25.40 13.26 -10.19
C THR A 237 26.06 14.29 -9.28
N TRP A 238 26.33 15.49 -9.80
CA TRP A 238 26.99 16.56 -9.04
C TRP A 238 26.30 16.86 -7.69
N GLY A 239 24.98 16.66 -7.61
CA GLY A 239 24.21 16.78 -6.37
C GLY A 239 24.50 15.70 -5.32
N GLU A 240 24.66 14.44 -5.73
CA GLU A 240 25.03 13.34 -4.82
C GLU A 240 26.46 13.51 -4.31
N GLU A 241 27.38 13.97 -5.16
CA GLU A 241 28.75 14.30 -4.76
C GLU A 241 28.77 15.43 -3.70
N PHE A 242 27.95 16.47 -3.90
CA PHE A 242 27.84 17.58 -2.94
C PHE A 242 27.30 17.11 -1.59
N ILE A 243 26.26 16.27 -1.56
CA ILE A 243 25.69 15.73 -0.31
C ILE A 243 26.75 14.92 0.44
N LEU A 244 27.48 14.05 -0.25
CA LEU A 244 28.56 13.26 0.35
C LEU A 244 29.68 14.15 0.92
N ALA A 245 30.03 15.24 0.22
CA ALA A 245 31.02 16.20 0.69
C ALA A 245 30.56 16.92 1.97
N VAL A 246 29.31 17.35 2.03
CA VAL A 246 28.74 18.04 3.21
C VAL A 246 28.67 17.10 4.42
N ILE A 247 28.24 15.85 4.24
CA ILE A 247 28.20 14.85 5.33
C ILE A 247 29.61 14.61 5.87
N SER A 248 30.58 14.42 4.97
CA SER A 248 31.99 14.18 5.34
C SER A 248 32.58 15.35 6.11
N LEU A 249 32.36 16.59 5.64
CA LEU A 249 32.83 17.80 6.32
C LEU A 249 32.19 17.95 7.70
N THR A 250 30.88 17.71 7.81
CA THR A 250 30.15 17.81 9.06
C THR A 250 30.66 16.79 10.09
N ALA A 251 30.94 15.56 9.65
CA ALA A 251 31.53 14.53 10.50
C ALA A 251 32.91 14.94 11.03
N VAL A 252 33.78 15.50 10.17
CA VAL A 252 35.12 15.97 10.56
C VAL A 252 35.05 17.13 11.57
N ILE A 253 34.18 18.11 11.32
CA ILE A 253 34.00 19.25 12.24
C ILE A 253 33.44 18.76 13.58
N GLY A 254 32.43 17.89 13.56
CA GLY A 254 31.86 17.30 14.76
C GLY A 254 32.89 16.54 15.59
N LEU A 255 33.72 15.72 14.95
CA LEU A 255 34.80 14.99 15.62
C LEU A 255 35.85 15.95 16.20
N GLY A 256 36.21 17.00 15.46
CA GLY A 256 37.17 18.00 15.90
C GLY A 256 36.70 18.78 17.13
N VAL A 257 35.45 19.23 17.14
CA VAL A 257 34.82 19.91 18.28
C VAL A 257 34.76 18.98 19.49
N TRP A 258 34.40 17.71 19.29
CA TRP A 258 34.37 16.71 20.36
C TRP A 258 35.75 16.47 20.97
N ILE A 259 36.79 16.28 20.14
CA ILE A 259 38.17 16.11 20.60
C ILE A 259 38.65 17.36 21.35
N TYR A 260 38.37 18.56 20.82
CA TYR A 260 38.73 19.82 21.47
C TYR A 260 38.10 19.95 22.86
N HIS A 261 36.80 19.65 22.98
CA HIS A 261 36.12 19.65 24.29
C HIS A 261 36.71 18.64 25.26
N CYS A 262 37.05 17.43 24.80
CA CYS A 262 37.71 16.42 25.62
C CYS A 262 39.12 16.86 26.08
N ALA A 263 39.89 17.50 25.20
CA ALA A 263 41.23 17.99 25.49
C ALA A 263 41.21 19.21 26.43
N ALA A 264 40.31 20.17 26.19
CA ALA A 264 40.14 21.35 27.04
C ALA A 264 39.55 20.99 28.42
N GLY A 265 38.64 20.00 28.46
CA GLY A 265 38.06 19.46 29.70
C GLY A 265 39.04 18.66 30.56
N ARG A 266 40.09 18.06 29.97
CA ARG A 266 41.17 17.39 30.71
C ARG A 266 41.93 18.32 31.66
N ASN A 267 41.97 19.63 31.40
CA ASN A 267 42.52 20.61 32.33
C ASN A 267 41.59 20.94 33.52
N ARG A 268 40.34 20.44 33.52
CA ARG A 268 39.37 20.71 34.60
C ARG A 268 38.98 19.51 35.45
N GLN A 269 38.95 18.25 34.99
CA GLN A 269 38.79 17.08 35.88
C GLN A 269 38.85 15.73 35.14
N GLN A 270 39.34 14.70 35.84
CA GLN A 270 39.64 13.32 35.42
C GLN A 270 38.44 12.44 34.96
N HIS A 271 37.39 12.99 34.37
CA HIS A 271 36.12 12.25 34.16
C HIS A 271 35.81 11.74 32.74
N CYS A 272 36.67 11.93 31.74
CA CYS A 272 36.49 11.27 30.43
C CYS A 272 37.17 9.88 30.44
N LYS A 273 36.52 8.88 31.03
CA LYS A 273 36.81 7.47 30.70
C LYS A 273 36.05 7.13 29.42
N VAL A 274 36.81 6.80 28.38
CA VAL A 274 36.34 6.28 27.10
C VAL A 274 35.58 4.98 27.39
N ALA A 275 34.31 4.93 26.98
CA ALA A 275 33.51 3.71 26.91
C ALA A 275 33.76 3.01 25.58
#